data_AF-A0A1D9MHB0-F1
#
_entry.id   AF-A0A1D9MHB0-F1
#
_cell.length_a   1.000
_cell.length_b   1.000
_cell.length_c   1.000
_cell.angle_alpha   90.00
_cell.angle_beta   90.00
_cell.angle_gamma   90.00
#
_symmetry.space_group_name_H-M   'P 1'
#
loop_
_entity.id
_entity.type
_entity.pdbx_description
1 polymer ?
#
loop_
_entity_poly.entity_id
_entity_poly.type
_entity_poly.pdbx_seq_one_letter_code
_entity_poly.pdbx_strand_id
1 'polypeptide(L)'
;MSQWRVPGRNARDCFLRRFARSTDVVRAATPLILCPLSAAADPLPCLPPDPPSTALPAAVLTDYRAEISAEFESYFAQVGPYIACLDAERSRSLDEARLATKSYAAFLDTIPVPEHFQ
;
A
#
# COMPACT_ATOMS: atom_id res chain seq x y z
N MET A 1 10.84 -9.53 24.06
CA MET A 1 11.61 -8.73 23.09
C MET A 1 12.01 -9.65 21.95
N SER A 2 11.06 -9.87 21.04
CA SER A 2 11.07 -11.00 20.11
C SER A 2 11.43 -10.50 18.71
N GLN A 3 12.71 -10.63 18.40
CA GLN A 3 13.30 -10.87 17.08
C GLN A 3 12.34 -11.06 15.88
N TRP A 4 12.36 -10.08 14.97
CA TRP A 4 11.98 -10.27 13.57
C TRP A 4 13.24 -10.26 12.71
N ARG A 5 13.57 -11.45 12.19
CA ARG A 5 14.63 -11.72 11.21
C ARG A 5 13.96 -11.82 9.85
N VAL A 6 14.25 -10.92 8.93
CA VAL A 6 14.04 -11.17 7.49
C VAL A 6 15.40 -11.46 6.87
N PRO A 7 15.61 -12.64 6.26
CA PRO A 7 16.90 -13.02 5.70
C PRO A 7 17.12 -12.27 4.37
N GLY A 8 18.24 -11.57 4.29
CA GLY A 8 18.80 -11.13 3.02
C GLY A 8 19.14 -12.35 2.17
N ARG A 9 18.66 -12.38 0.93
CA ARG A 9 19.16 -13.30 -0.09
C ARG A 9 19.92 -12.48 -1.11
N ASN A 10 21.22 -12.67 -1.03
CA ASN A 10 22.26 -11.95 -1.73
C ASN A 10 22.72 -12.80 -2.93
N ALA A 11 23.30 -12.11 -3.91
CA ALA A 11 24.31 -12.61 -4.82
C ALA A 11 23.84 -13.62 -5.90
N ARG A 12 24.00 -13.27 -7.18
CA ARG A 12 25.28 -13.46 -7.88
C ARG A 12 25.17 -13.24 -9.38
N ASP A 13 26.25 -12.67 -9.89
CA ASP A 13 26.60 -12.50 -11.29
C ASP A 13 26.50 -13.78 -12.11
N CYS A 14 26.11 -13.65 -13.37
CA CYS A 14 26.80 -14.35 -14.46
C CYS A 14 26.74 -13.47 -15.70
N PHE A 15 27.75 -12.63 -15.87
CA PHE A 15 28.86 -12.89 -16.79
C PHE A 15 28.44 -12.79 -18.26
N LEU A 16 28.73 -11.61 -18.81
CA LEU A 16 29.26 -11.38 -20.15
C LEU A 16 29.32 -12.62 -21.04
N ARG A 17 28.58 -12.59 -22.16
CA ARG A 17 29.06 -13.20 -23.40
C ARG A 17 28.44 -12.54 -24.63
N ARG A 18 29.33 -11.82 -25.29
CA ARG A 18 29.52 -11.79 -26.74
C ARG A 18 28.69 -10.77 -27.54
N PHE A 19 29.33 -9.61 -27.73
CA PHE A 19 29.25 -8.87 -28.99
C PHE A 19 29.44 -9.80 -30.20
N ALA A 20 28.70 -9.47 -31.26
CA ALA A 20 28.78 -9.94 -32.65
C ALA A 20 27.67 -10.93 -33.08
N ARG A 21 26.61 -10.42 -33.70
CA ARG A 21 26.56 -10.28 -35.17
C ARG A 21 25.35 -9.47 -35.61
N SER A 22 25.58 -8.71 -36.67
CA SER A 22 24.67 -7.86 -37.42
C SER A 22 23.61 -8.64 -38.20
N THR A 23 22.64 -7.88 -38.73
CA THR A 23 21.75 -8.14 -39.90
C THR A 23 20.74 -9.28 -39.72
N ASP A 24 19.46 -9.20 -40.09
CA ASP A 24 18.65 -8.21 -40.79
C ASP A 24 17.17 -8.65 -40.65
N VAL A 25 16.27 -7.77 -41.10
CA VAL A 25 14.90 -8.03 -41.58
C VAL A 25 13.75 -8.06 -40.56
N VAL A 26 12.99 -6.97 -40.68
CA VAL A 26 11.62 -6.70 -40.26
C VAL A 26 10.68 -7.91 -40.37
N ARG A 27 10.03 -8.27 -39.26
CA ARG A 27 8.63 -8.69 -39.25
C ARG A 27 7.95 -8.04 -38.06
N ALA A 28 7.11 -7.05 -38.35
CA ALA A 28 6.23 -6.43 -37.38
C ALA A 28 5.24 -7.48 -36.86
N ALA A 29 5.59 -8.09 -35.73
CA ALA A 29 4.66 -8.77 -34.84
C ALA A 29 4.83 -8.05 -33.51
N THR A 30 3.98 -7.07 -33.24
CA THR A 30 3.90 -6.41 -31.93
C THR A 30 3.63 -7.48 -30.88
N PRO A 31 4.59 -7.85 -30.01
CA PRO A 31 4.23 -8.66 -28.87
C PRO A 31 3.34 -7.77 -28.00
N LEU A 32 2.12 -8.22 -27.74
CA LEU A 32 1.27 -7.66 -26.72
C LEU A 32 2.01 -7.95 -25.40
N ILE A 33 2.86 -7.00 -24.97
CA ILE A 33 3.57 -7.06 -23.70
C ILE A 33 2.49 -6.96 -22.64
N LEU A 34 2.00 -8.11 -22.17
CA LEU A 34 1.43 -8.21 -20.84
C LEU A 34 2.56 -7.86 -19.87
N CYS A 35 2.65 -6.60 -19.46
CA CYS A 35 3.23 -6.31 -18.17
C CYS A 35 2.41 -7.10 -17.16
N PRO A 36 2.99 -8.01 -16.36
CA PRO A 36 2.33 -8.39 -15.13
C PRO A 36 2.30 -7.09 -14.32
N LEU A 37 1.14 -6.44 -14.32
CA LEU A 37 0.82 -5.43 -13.34
C LEU A 37 0.72 -6.21 -12.03
N SER A 38 1.85 -6.50 -11.41
CA SER A 38 1.93 -6.89 -10.02
C SER A 38 1.61 -5.63 -9.21
N ALA A 39 0.40 -5.11 -9.37
CA ALA A 39 -0.25 -4.40 -8.31
C ALA A 39 -0.44 -5.46 -7.22
N ALA A 40 0.56 -5.57 -6.33
CA ALA A 40 0.21 -5.76 -4.94
C ALA A 40 -0.60 -4.50 -4.57
N ALA A 41 -1.86 -4.47 -5.01
CA ALA A 41 -2.83 -3.62 -4.38
C ALA A 41 -2.90 -4.20 -2.97
N ASP A 42 -2.21 -3.55 -2.04
CA ASP A 42 -2.54 -3.71 -0.63
C ASP A 42 -4.08 -3.67 -0.56
N PRO A 43 -4.73 -4.66 0.09
CA PRO A 43 -6.19 -4.65 0.22
C PRO A 43 -6.60 -3.26 0.68
N LEU A 44 -7.63 -2.66 0.06
CA LEU A 44 -8.12 -1.31 0.38
C LEU A 44 -8.14 -1.16 1.92
N PRO A 45 -7.24 -0.35 2.50
CA PRO A 45 -6.69 -0.64 3.83
C PRO A 45 -7.78 -0.77 4.88
N CYS A 46 -8.76 0.14 4.86
CA CYS A 46 -9.90 0.12 5.76
C CYS A 46 -11.10 0.71 5.02
N LEU A 47 -12.14 -0.10 4.75
CA LEU A 47 -13.37 0.42 4.16
C LEU A 47 -14.31 0.89 5.29
N PRO A 48 -14.85 2.12 5.21
CA PRO A 48 -15.83 2.58 6.18
C PRO A 48 -17.12 1.76 6.08
N PRO A 49 -17.78 1.42 7.21
CA PRO A 49 -19.12 0.86 7.18
C PRO A 49 -20.14 1.94 6.75
N ASP A 50 -21.17 1.54 6.01
CA ASP A 50 -22.24 2.44 5.58
C ASP A 50 -23.08 2.87 6.80
N PRO A 51 -23.32 4.18 6.99
CA PRO A 51 -24.16 4.65 8.07
C PRO A 51 -25.64 4.35 7.77
N PRO A 52 -26.43 3.94 8.78
CA PRO A 52 -27.86 3.71 8.60
C PRO A 52 -28.60 5.01 8.29
N SER A 53 -29.72 4.91 7.58
CA SER A 53 -30.55 6.08 7.25
C SER A 53 -31.21 6.67 8.49
N THR A 54 -31.05 7.97 8.70
CA THR A 54 -31.71 8.72 9.79
C THR A 54 -32.97 9.44 9.33
N ALA A 55 -33.29 9.41 8.03
CA ALA A 55 -34.37 10.19 7.43
C ALA A 55 -35.54 9.27 7.01
N LEU A 56 -36.22 8.69 8.00
CA LEU A 56 -37.36 7.80 7.79
C LEU A 56 -38.68 8.43 8.30
N PRO A 57 -39.81 8.24 7.60
CA PRO A 57 -41.12 8.68 8.09
C PRO A 57 -41.49 8.02 9.43
N ALA A 58 -42.25 8.72 10.28
CA ALA A 58 -42.66 8.22 11.60
C ALA A 58 -43.40 6.87 11.57
N ALA A 59 -44.19 6.63 10.52
CA ALA A 59 -44.85 5.34 10.30
C ALA A 59 -43.82 4.20 10.15
N VAL A 60 -42.79 4.41 9.33
CA VAL A 60 -41.71 3.43 9.12
C VAL A 60 -40.90 3.19 10.38
N LEU A 61 -40.60 4.25 11.15
CA LEU A 61 -39.90 4.13 12.44
C LEU A 61 -40.69 3.30 13.47
N THR A 62 -42.02 3.35 13.41
CA THR A 62 -42.91 2.61 14.31
C THR A 62 -43.01 1.15 13.88
N ASP A 63 -43.24 0.92 12.60
CA ASP A 63 -43.49 -0.41 12.05
C ASP A 63 -42.22 -1.28 12.02
N TYR A 64 -41.04 -0.67 11.83
CA TYR A 64 -39.76 -1.37 11.63
C TYR A 64 -38.71 -1.06 12.70
N ARG A 65 -39.15 -0.77 13.94
CA ARG A 65 -38.24 -0.37 15.02
C ARG A 65 -37.14 -1.40 15.28
N ALA A 66 -37.45 -2.70 15.19
CA ALA A 66 -36.50 -3.77 15.47
C ALA A 66 -35.43 -3.87 14.37
N GLU A 67 -35.84 -3.83 13.11
CA GLU A 67 -34.96 -3.89 11.94
C GLU A 67 -34.04 -2.67 11.89
N ILE A 68 -34.59 -1.48 12.13
CA ILE A 68 -33.81 -0.24 12.19
C ILE A 68 -32.81 -0.32 13.35
N SER A 69 -33.22 -0.81 14.52
CA SER A 69 -32.29 -0.97 15.66
C SER A 69 -31.14 -1.92 15.31
N ALA A 70 -31.43 -3.04 14.64
CA ALA A 70 -30.43 -4.00 14.20
C ALA A 70 -29.44 -3.41 13.16
N GLU A 71 -29.90 -2.52 12.28
CA GLU A 71 -29.04 -1.83 11.31
C GLU A 71 -28.02 -0.92 12.03
N PHE A 72 -28.47 -0.17 13.04
CA PHE A 72 -27.58 0.66 13.87
C PHE A 72 -26.60 -0.19 14.68
N GLU A 73 -27.07 -1.27 15.30
CA GLU A 73 -26.19 -2.19 16.05
C GLU A 73 -25.13 -2.81 15.15
N SER A 74 -25.50 -3.19 13.91
CA SER A 74 -24.57 -3.69 12.90
C SER A 74 -23.52 -2.63 12.52
N TYR A 75 -23.92 -1.37 12.32
CA TYR A 75 -22.97 -0.28 12.07
C TYR A 75 -21.99 -0.11 13.23
N PHE A 76 -22.47 -0.08 14.47
CA PHE A 76 -21.60 0.09 15.64
C PHE A 76 -20.69 -1.12 15.90
N ALA A 77 -21.14 -2.33 15.56
CA ALA A 77 -20.29 -3.52 15.59
C ALA A 77 -19.12 -3.43 14.58
N GLN A 78 -19.32 -2.73 13.47
CA GLN A 78 -18.32 -2.60 12.39
C GLN A 78 -17.43 -1.35 12.52
N VAL A 79 -17.90 -0.27 13.13
CA VAL A 79 -17.14 0.99 13.22
C VAL A 79 -15.90 0.87 14.11
N GLY A 80 -15.96 0.07 15.18
CA GLY A 80 -14.80 -0.19 16.05
C GLY A 80 -13.64 -0.86 15.30
N PRO A 81 -13.87 -2.01 14.65
CA PRO A 81 -12.88 -2.65 13.78
C PRO A 81 -12.33 -1.73 12.68
N TYR A 82 -13.19 -0.90 12.07
CA TYR A 82 -12.76 0.08 11.07
C TYR A 82 -11.78 1.12 11.65
N ILE A 83 -12.06 1.68 12.84
CA ILE A 83 -11.16 2.63 13.50
C ILE A 83 -9.83 1.95 13.88
N ALA A 84 -9.89 0.74 14.44
CA ALA A 84 -8.69 -0.01 14.80
C ALA A 84 -7.79 -0.29 13.59
N CYS A 85 -8.41 -0.56 12.43
CA CYS A 85 -7.71 -0.67 11.17
C CYS A 85 -7.01 0.63 10.78
N LEU A 86 -7.70 1.78 10.83
CA LEU A 86 -7.10 3.08 10.50
C LEU A 86 -5.92 3.43 11.42
N ASP A 87 -6.02 3.08 12.70
CA ASP A 87 -4.93 3.29 13.65
C ASP A 87 -3.71 2.41 13.35
N ALA A 88 -3.91 1.18 12.89
CA ALA A 88 -2.84 0.29 12.45
C ALA A 88 -2.11 0.85 11.21
N GLU A 89 -2.86 1.31 10.21
CA GLU A 89 -2.29 1.92 8.99
C GLU A 89 -1.56 3.22 9.28
N ARG A 90 -2.08 4.03 10.21
CA ARG A 90 -1.38 5.21 10.70
C ARG A 90 -0.05 4.84 11.35
N SER A 91 -0.03 3.82 12.22
CA SER A 91 1.19 3.34 12.86
C SER A 91 2.21 2.87 11.83
N ARG A 92 1.79 2.03 10.89
CA ARG A 92 2.62 1.53 9.78
C ARG A 92 3.23 2.68 8.98
N SER A 93 2.40 3.63 8.54
CA SER A 93 2.82 4.78 7.74
C SER A 93 3.85 5.64 8.47
N LEU A 94 3.69 5.82 9.79
CA LEU A 94 4.65 6.56 10.61
C LEU A 94 5.99 5.81 10.73
N ASP A 95 5.98 4.49 10.81
CA ASP A 95 7.20 3.69 10.85
C ASP A 95 7.97 3.75 9.52
N GLU A 96 7.26 3.67 8.40
CA GLU A 96 7.84 3.84 7.06
C GLU A 96 8.45 5.23 6.89
N ALA A 97 7.74 6.28 7.32
CA ALA A 97 8.26 7.65 7.30
C ALA A 97 9.53 7.79 8.16
N ARG A 98 9.55 7.22 9.37
CA ARG A 98 10.74 7.22 10.24
C ARG A 98 11.93 6.54 9.58
N LEU A 99 11.71 5.41 8.91
CA LEU A 99 12.77 4.70 8.18
C LEU A 99 13.31 5.53 7.02
N ALA A 100 12.42 6.14 6.23
CA ALA A 100 12.80 7.02 5.14
C ALA A 100 13.62 8.23 5.63
N THR A 101 13.20 8.87 6.74
CA THR A 101 13.96 9.96 7.36
C THR A 101 15.35 9.52 7.81
N LYS A 102 15.47 8.35 8.44
CA LYS A 102 16.79 7.81 8.85
C LYS A 102 17.68 7.55 7.64
N SER A 103 17.13 6.98 6.57
CA SER A 103 17.86 6.74 5.33
C SER A 103 18.31 8.06 4.69
N TYR A 104 17.45 9.07 4.69
CA TYR A 104 17.77 10.39 4.14
C TYR A 104 18.86 11.10 4.94
N ALA A 105 18.77 11.07 6.28
CA ALA A 105 19.81 11.64 7.14
C ALA A 105 21.18 10.99 6.88
N ALA A 106 21.23 9.65 6.83
CA ALA A 106 22.46 8.93 6.52
C ALA A 106 23.01 9.27 5.12
N PHE A 107 22.12 9.48 4.13
CA PHE A 107 22.53 9.91 2.80
C PHE A 107 23.20 11.29 2.83
N LEU A 108 22.64 12.26 3.56
CA LEU A 108 23.23 13.59 3.69
C LEU A 108 24.63 13.56 4.31
N ASP A 109 24.87 12.68 5.28
CA ASP A 109 26.20 12.50 5.89
C ASP A 109 27.25 11.96 4.91
N THR A 110 26.82 11.37 3.79
CA THR A 110 27.71 10.82 2.76
C THR A 110 27.95 11.76 1.58
N ILE A 111 27.16 12.83 1.42
CA ILE A 111 27.35 13.79 0.34
C ILE A 111 28.45 14.77 0.76
N PRO A 112 29.60 14.82 0.07
CA PRO A 112 30.59 15.85 0.32
C PRO A 112 30.02 17.22 -0.05
N VAL A 113 30.16 18.20 0.84
CA VAL A 113 29.83 19.59 0.53
C VAL A 113 30.81 20.06 -0.55
N PRO A 114 30.35 20.56 -1.70
CA PRO A 114 31.24 21.13 -2.69
C PRO A 114 31.95 22.33 -2.08
N GLU A 115 33.28 22.24 -1.97
CA GLU A 115 34.14 23.39 -1.69
C GLU A 115 33.84 24.47 -2.74
N HIS A 116 33.55 25.70 -2.29
CA HIS A 116 33.28 26.82 -3.18
C HIS A 116 34.40 26.94 -4.24
N PHE A 117 34.00 26.97 -5.52
CA PHE A 117 34.85 27.43 -6.62
C PHE A 117 35.39 28.83 -6.27
N GLN A 118 36.68 28.92 -5.96
CA GLN A 118 37.45 30.17 -5.98
C GLN A 118 37.81 30.55 -7.42
#